data_AF-A0A7Y2F2W5-F1
#
_entry.id   AF-A0A7Y2F2W5-F1
#
_cell.length_a   1.000
_cell.length_b   1.000
_cell.length_c   1.000
_cell.angle_alpha   90.00
_cell.angle_beta   90.00
_cell.angle_gamma   90.00
#
_symmetry.space_group_name_H-M   'P 1'
#
loop_
_entity.id
_entity.type
_entity.pdbx_description
1 polymer ?
#
loop_
_entity_poly.entity_id
_entity_poly.type
_entity_poly.pdbx_seq_one_letter_code
_entity_poly.pdbx_strand_id
1 'polypeptide(L)' 'DRNHIKRRLREAYRLQKHQLQDNNGKKFALLFIVQGNQHPTYEILQKSVDVLLNRLKNETN' A
#
# COMPACT_ATOMS: atom_id res chain seq x y z
N ASP A 1 -5.69 -17.74 6.61
CA ASP A 1 -5.47 -16.32 6.95
C ASP A 1 -4.66 -15.50 5.94
N ARG A 2 -3.45 -15.93 5.55
CA ARG A 2 -2.57 -15.19 4.61
C ARG A 2 -3.27 -14.56 3.39
N ASN A 3 -4.18 -15.29 2.74
CA ASN A 3 -4.92 -14.79 1.58
C ASN A 3 -5.90 -13.64 1.93
N HIS A 4 -6.48 -13.68 3.12
CA HIS A 4 -7.35 -12.62 3.64
C HIS A 4 -6.55 -11.32 3.85
N ILE A 5 -5.37 -11.42 4.48
CA ILE A 5 -4.45 -10.29 4.65
C ILE A 5 -4.03 -9.73 3.29
N LYS A 6 -3.60 -10.60 2.36
CA LYS A 6 -3.25 -10.19 1.00
C LYS A 6 -4.40 -9.49 0.27
N ARG A 7 -5.65 -9.93 0.49
CA ARG A 7 -6.85 -9.29 -0.09
C ARG A 7 -7.08 -7.90 0.49
N ARG A 8 -7.06 -7.76 1.81
CA ARG A 8 -7.21 -6.46 2.50
C ARG A 8 -6.12 -5.46 2.08
N LEU A 9 -4.88 -5.92 2.01
CA LEU A 9 -3.75 -5.12 1.56
C LEU A 9 -3.94 -4.60 0.13
N ARG A 10 -4.38 -5.47 -0.79
CA ARG A 10 -4.67 -5.06 -2.17
C ARG A 10 -5.78 -4.03 -2.23
N GLU A 11 -6.83 -4.17 -1.41
CA GLU A 11 -7.91 -3.18 -1.35
C GLU A 11 -7.46 -1.84 -0.77
N ALA A 12 -6.67 -1.85 0.30
CA ALA A 12 -6.07 -0.63 0.85
C ALA A 12 -5.26 0.12 -0.23
N TYR A 13 -4.39 -0.61 -0.95
CA TYR A 13 -3.64 -0.04 -2.07
C TYR A 13 -4.55 0.47 -3.20
N ARG A 14 -5.57 -0.31 -3.60
CA ARG A 14 -6.50 0.08 -4.68
C ARG A 14 -7.18 1.41 -4.38
N LEU A 15 -7.63 1.62 -3.13
CA LEU A 15 -8.28 2.85 -2.71
C LEU A 15 -7.32 4.05 -2.66
N GLN A 16 -6.07 3.83 -2.24
CA GLN A 16 -5.07 4.89 -2.08
C GLN A 16 -4.21 5.13 -3.35
N LYS A 17 -4.34 4.30 -4.39
CA LYS A 17 -3.53 4.34 -5.62
C LYS A 17 -3.52 5.72 -6.30
N HIS A 18 -4.60 6.49 -6.16
CA HIS A 18 -4.71 7.85 -6.71
C HIS A 18 -3.57 8.77 -6.26
N GLN A 19 -3.01 8.55 -5.06
CA GLN A 19 -1.87 9.32 -4.54
C GLN A 19 -0.63 9.27 -5.43
N LEU A 20 -0.46 8.19 -6.21
CA LEU A 20 0.64 8.01 -7.16
C LEU A 20 0.31 8.50 -8.58
N GLN A 21 -0.97 8.77 -8.91
CA GLN A 21 -1.35 9.21 -10.25
C GLN A 21 -0.86 10.63 -10.54
N ASP A 22 -0.76 11.47 -9.51
CA ASP A 22 -0.25 12.83 -9.61
C ASP A 22 1.26 12.90 -9.93
N ASN A 23 2.00 11.78 -9.91
CA ASN A 23 3.43 11.73 -10.21
C ASN A 23 3.73 11.72 -11.71
N ASN A 24 3.21 12.69 -12.47
CA ASN A 24 3.52 12.95 -13.89
C ASN A 24 3.41 11.71 -14.81
N GLY A 25 2.49 10.78 -14.53
CA GLY A 25 2.30 9.58 -15.35
C GLY A 25 3.37 8.49 -15.20
N LYS A 26 4.26 8.58 -14.20
CA LYS A 26 5.22 7.51 -13.89
C LYS A 26 4.49 6.21 -13.53
N LYS A 27 4.90 5.10 -14.15
CA LYS A 27 4.37 3.76 -13.86
C LYS A 27 5.32 3.04 -12.90
N PHE A 28 4.78 2.53 -11.81
CA PHE A 28 5.53 1.79 -10.81
C PHE A 28 5.17 0.30 -10.85
N ALA A 29 6.18 -0.57 -10.76
CA ALA A 29 5.99 -1.96 -10.38
C ALA A 29 6.28 -2.07 -8.87
N LEU A 30 5.26 -2.40 -8.07
CA LEU A 30 5.38 -2.47 -6.61
C LEU A 30 5.26 -3.91 -6.11
N LEU A 31 6.12 -4.28 -5.17
CA LEU A 31 6.06 -5.53 -4.43
C LEU A 31 5.81 -5.23 -2.95
N PHE A 32 4.72 -5.79 -2.40
CA PHE A 32 4.42 -5.68 -0.98
C PHE A 32 4.78 -6.98 -0.26
N ILE A 33 5.59 -6.86 0.80
CA ILE A 33 5.99 -7.97 1.66
C ILE A 33 5.38 -7.73 3.04
N VAL A 34 4.59 -8.69 3.51
CA VAL A 34 4.02 -8.68 4.86
C VAL A 34 4.81 -9.67 5.70
N GLN A 35 5.44 -9.18 6.77
CA GLN A 35 6.22 -9.97 7.71
C GLN A 35 5.57 -9.97 9.09
N GLY A 36 5.67 -11.10 9.80
CA GLY A 36 5.13 -11.29 11.14
C GLY A 36 3.92 -12.22 11.18
N ASN A 37 3.69 -12.83 12.35
CA ASN A 37 2.57 -13.74 12.61
C ASN A 37 1.33 -13.03 13.20
N GLN A 38 1.30 -11.69 13.17
CA GLN A 38 0.16 -10.93 13.67
C GLN A 38 -0.92 -10.80 12.57
N HIS A 39 -2.18 -10.77 13.00
CA HIS A 39 -3.34 -10.53 12.13
C HIS A 39 -3.70 -9.04 12.21
N PRO A 40 -3.09 -8.16 11.38
CA PRO A 40 -3.39 -6.75 11.44
C PRO A 40 -4.85 -6.51 11.06
N THR A 41 -5.48 -5.55 11.75
CA THR A 41 -6.79 -5.07 11.36
C THR A 41 -6.70 -4.32 10.02
N TYR A 42 -7.86 -4.00 9.44
CA TYR A 42 -7.88 -3.32 8.14
C TYR A 42 -7.29 -1.92 8.27
N GLU A 43 -7.61 -1.25 9.36
CA GLU A 43 -7.19 0.12 9.65
C GLU A 43 -5.67 0.20 9.76
N ILE A 44 -5.03 -0.82 10.35
CA ILE A 44 -3.57 -0.93 10.42
C ILE A 44 -3.00 -1.08 9.00
N LEU A 45 -3.53 -2.01 8.19
CA LEU A 45 -3.07 -2.20 6.81
C LEU A 45 -3.25 -0.94 5.97
N GLN A 46 -4.40 -0.27 6.08
CA GLN A 46 -4.71 0.96 5.37
C GLN A 46 -3.74 2.08 5.73
N LYS A 47 -3.45 2.28 7.02
CA LYS A 47 -2.46 3.26 7.47
C LYS A 47 -1.05 2.91 6.99
N SER A 48 -0.66 1.65 7.05
CA SER A 48 0.67 1.22 6.57
C SER A 48 0.85 1.48 5.07
N VAL A 49 -0.16 1.20 4.25
CA VAL A 49 -0.08 1.48 2.80
C VAL A 49 -0.01 2.99 2.56
N ASP A 50 -0.81 3.79 3.25
CA ASP A 50 -0.81 5.25 3.11
C ASP A 50 0.58 5.85 3.39
N VAL A 51 1.21 5.43 4.49
CA VAL A 51 2.57 5.85 4.87
C VAL A 51 3.58 5.47 3.78
N LEU A 52 3.51 4.24 3.25
CA LEU A 52 4.42 3.77 2.21
C LEU A 52 4.25 4.54 0.90
N LEU A 53 3.02 4.81 0.48
CA LEU A 53 2.74 5.54 -0.76
C LEU A 53 3.14 7.01 -0.66
N ASN A 54 2.86 7.66 0.48
CA ASN A 54 3.30 9.03 0.73
C ASN A 54 4.83 9.15 0.73
N ARG A 55 5.53 8.18 1.33
CA ARG A 55 6.99 8.14 1.29
C ARG A 55 7.51 7.98 -0.14
N LEU A 56 6.93 7.06 -0.92
CA LEU A 56 7.30 6.87 -2.32
C LEU A 56 7.04 8.14 -3.16
N LYS A 57 5.91 8.83 -2.91
CA LYS A 57 5.58 10.10 -3.56
C LYS A 57 6.63 11.17 -3.26
N ASN A 58 7.05 11.31 -2.00
CA ASN A 58 8.03 12.31 -1.58
C ASN A 58 9.44 12.01 -2.10
N GLU A 59 9.84 10.74 -2.22
CA GLU A 59 11.15 10.36 -2.77
C GLU A 59 11.22 10.54 -4.30
N THR A 60 10.09 10.66 -5.00
CA THR A 60 10.02 10.73 -6.48
C THR A 60 9.73 12.15 -7.02
N ASN A 61 9.40 13.10 -6.14
CA ASN A 61 9.25 14.53 -6.45
C ASN A 61 10.57 15.27 -6.19
#